data_AF-A0A0P1A6M8-F1
#
_entry.id   AF-A0A0P1A6M8-F1
#
_cell.length_a   1.000
_cell.length_b   1.000
_cell.length_c   1.000
_cell.angle_alpha   90.00
_cell.angle_beta   90.00
_cell.angle_gamma   90.00
#
_symmetry.space_group_name_H-M   'P 1'
#
loop_
_entity.id
_entity.type
_entity.pdbx_description
1 polymer ?
#
loop_
_entity_poly.entity_id
_entity_poly.type
_entity_poly.pdbx_seq_one_letter_code
_entity_poly.pdbx_strand_id
1 'polypeptide(L)'
;MDVVEPHLLTDKESGKTFTVSEVKLYGDVVIRWVSGNIAGPFVSDYQKCDSFPGVNIGIKRLDHCVGNVPSLLEAVGYITDFTEFHIFAEFTAENVGTLDSGLNSMVLASNNEMVLLPVNEPTFGTKRKSQIQTYLEQNVGPGVQHIALKTDDIFRPLTEMQKRSHLGGFEFMPRPNQLYYDQMPKRIGDALTKEQYKQIEQLGLLVDKDDQRILLQIFIKPLGDRATVFFETIELVGRMKDVAG
;
A
#
# COMPACT_ATOMS: atom_id res chain seq x y z
N MET A 1 -15.92 2.29 17.89
CA MET A 1 -15.06 1.36 18.63
C MET A 1 -14.25 2.18 19.60
N ASP A 2 -14.18 1.71 20.84
CA ASP A 2 -13.31 2.30 21.85
C ASP A 2 -11.88 1.83 21.56
N VAL A 3 -10.93 2.75 21.71
CA VAL A 3 -9.49 2.43 21.62
C VAL A 3 -9.05 1.67 22.87
N VAL A 4 -7.87 1.06 22.79
CA VAL A 4 -7.40 0.13 23.82
C VAL A 4 -6.18 0.72 24.53
N GLU A 5 -6.30 0.95 25.84
CA GLU A 5 -5.16 1.36 26.67
C GLU A 5 -4.05 0.28 26.68
N PRO A 6 -2.78 0.67 26.91
CA PRO A 6 -1.68 -0.29 27.01
C PRO A 6 -1.96 -1.36 28.07
N HIS A 7 -1.98 -2.62 27.63
CA HIS A 7 -2.16 -3.76 28.50
C HIS A 7 -1.28 -4.93 28.05
N LEU A 8 -0.92 -5.78 29.01
CA LEU A 8 -0.10 -6.96 28.79
C LEU A 8 -0.96 -8.12 28.29
N LEU A 9 -0.45 -8.82 27.29
CA LEU A 9 -0.91 -10.10 26.84
C LEU A 9 0.20 -11.13 27.03
N THR A 10 -0.21 -12.38 27.29
CA THR A 10 0.71 -13.51 27.41
C THR A 10 0.52 -14.42 26.21
N ASP A 11 1.59 -14.71 25.50
CA ASP A 11 1.61 -15.76 24.50
C ASP A 11 1.50 -17.12 25.19
N LYS A 12 0.45 -17.88 24.87
CA LYS A 12 0.15 -19.15 25.56
C LYS A 12 1.16 -20.24 25.26
N GLU A 13 1.81 -20.20 24.09
CA GLU A 13 2.76 -21.23 23.68
C GLU A 13 4.13 -21.03 24.33
N SER A 14 4.66 -19.81 24.29
CA SER A 14 5.98 -19.50 24.86
C SER A 14 5.97 -19.02 26.31
N GLY A 15 4.81 -18.63 26.84
CA GLY A 15 4.66 -18.00 28.15
C GLY A 15 5.23 -16.58 28.24
N LYS A 16 5.73 -16.01 27.13
CA LYS A 16 6.28 -14.65 27.09
C LYS A 16 5.17 -13.62 27.04
N THR A 17 5.42 -12.46 27.63
CA THR A 17 4.49 -11.33 27.63
C THR A 17 4.86 -10.29 26.57
N PHE A 18 3.86 -9.64 26.01
CA PHE A 18 3.98 -8.50 25.11
C PHE A 18 2.87 -7.49 25.41
N THR A 19 3.05 -6.23 25.02
CA THR A 19 2.10 -5.14 25.27
C THR A 19 1.38 -4.79 23.98
N VAL A 20 0.07 -4.53 24.08
CA VAL A 20 -0.74 -4.00 22.98
C VAL A 20 -1.45 -2.74 23.43
N SER A 21 -1.56 -1.77 22.53
CA SER A 21 -2.38 -0.56 22.69
C SER A 21 -2.90 -0.08 21.33
N GLU A 22 -3.95 0.73 21.35
CA GLU A 22 -4.53 1.33 20.16
C GLU A 22 -4.83 2.80 20.37
N VAL A 23 -4.66 3.59 19.32
CA VAL A 23 -5.12 4.99 19.23
C VAL A 23 -5.83 5.18 17.90
N LYS A 24 -6.81 6.09 17.85
CA LYS A 24 -7.50 6.43 16.61
C LYS A 24 -6.52 7.06 15.63
N LEU A 25 -6.54 6.60 14.39
CA LEU A 25 -5.72 7.13 13.30
C LEU A 25 -6.52 8.16 12.48
N TYR A 26 -7.58 7.71 11.81
CA TYR A 26 -8.56 8.56 11.12
C TYR A 26 -9.89 7.79 10.97
N GLY A 27 -11.03 8.50 11.04
CA GLY A 27 -12.34 7.87 10.97
C GLY A 27 -12.54 6.83 12.08
N ASP A 28 -12.78 5.58 11.70
CA ASP A 28 -12.89 4.42 12.59
C ASP A 28 -11.63 3.51 12.56
N VAL A 29 -10.60 3.90 11.83
CA VAL A 29 -9.32 3.19 11.75
C VAL A 29 -8.48 3.49 13.00
N VAL A 30 -7.85 2.45 13.55
CA VAL A 30 -6.89 2.56 14.67
C VAL A 30 -5.48 2.21 14.20
N ILE A 31 -4.48 2.86 14.80
CA ILE A 31 -3.11 2.36 14.80
C ILE A 31 -2.91 1.53 16.07
N ARG A 32 -2.43 0.28 15.90
CA ARG A 32 -2.17 -0.64 17.00
C ARG A 32 -0.67 -0.77 17.21
N TRP A 33 -0.18 -0.44 18.40
CA TRP A 33 1.19 -0.76 18.80
C TRP A 33 1.25 -2.14 19.43
N VAL A 34 2.30 -2.87 19.07
CA VAL A 34 2.62 -4.19 19.63
C VAL A 34 4.10 -4.19 19.98
N SER A 35 4.44 -4.44 21.24
CA SER A 35 5.83 -4.43 21.72
C SER A 35 6.13 -5.64 22.61
N GLY A 36 7.27 -6.28 22.38
CA GLY A 36 7.70 -7.47 23.14
C GLY A 36 8.00 -8.67 22.25
N ASN A 37 8.40 -9.77 22.90
CA ASN A 37 8.84 -10.98 22.20
C ASN A 37 7.67 -11.93 21.97
N ILE A 38 7.05 -11.82 20.80
CA ILE A 38 6.05 -12.77 20.33
C ILE A 38 6.78 -13.98 19.75
N ALA A 39 6.60 -15.15 20.38
CA ALA A 39 7.20 -16.41 19.92
C ALA A 39 6.17 -17.42 19.40
N GLY A 40 4.89 -17.25 19.76
CA GLY A 40 3.78 -18.02 19.20
C GLY A 40 3.42 -17.60 17.76
N PRO A 41 2.36 -18.21 17.17
CA PRO A 41 2.02 -18.05 15.76
C PRO A 41 1.59 -16.64 15.37
N PHE A 42 1.05 -15.86 16.31
CA PHE A 42 0.68 -14.44 16.16
C PHE A 42 0.51 -13.81 17.55
N VAL A 43 -0.57 -13.07 17.83
CA VAL A 43 -0.89 -12.57 19.18
C VAL A 43 -1.57 -13.64 20.04
N SER A 44 -1.88 -13.30 21.30
CA SER A 44 -2.47 -14.22 22.28
C SER A 44 -3.76 -14.85 21.74
N ASP A 45 -4.00 -16.11 22.10
CA ASP A 45 -5.14 -16.94 21.71
C ASP A 45 -5.22 -17.39 20.24
N TYR A 46 -4.29 -16.96 19.36
CA TYR A 46 -4.19 -17.53 18.03
C TYR A 46 -3.56 -18.93 18.07
N GLN A 47 -4.11 -19.85 17.28
CA GLN A 47 -3.60 -21.21 17.14
C GLN A 47 -2.97 -21.40 15.77
N LYS A 48 -1.91 -22.21 15.71
CA LYS A 48 -1.28 -22.58 14.45
C LYS A 48 -2.29 -23.30 13.55
N CYS A 49 -2.37 -22.86 12.29
CA CYS A 49 -3.18 -23.52 11.27
C CYS A 49 -2.27 -24.46 10.44
N ASP A 50 -2.33 -25.76 10.72
CA ASP A 50 -1.52 -26.76 10.02
C ASP A 50 -2.02 -27.09 8.60
N SER A 51 -3.25 -26.68 8.25
CA SER A 51 -3.87 -26.93 6.94
C SER A 51 -3.55 -25.88 5.88
N PHE A 52 -2.42 -25.17 6.00
CA PHE A 52 -2.02 -24.17 5.01
C PHE A 52 -1.68 -24.86 3.66
N PRO A 53 -2.27 -24.45 2.52
CA PRO A 53 -2.07 -25.12 1.23
C PRO A 53 -0.65 -24.98 0.66
N GLY A 54 0.30 -24.39 1.39
CA GLY A 54 1.69 -24.23 1.00
C GLY A 54 1.92 -23.24 -0.15
N VAL A 55 0.87 -22.55 -0.62
CA VAL A 55 0.97 -21.65 -1.77
C VAL A 55 1.46 -20.28 -1.31
N ASN A 56 2.71 -19.97 -1.63
CA ASN A 56 3.28 -18.64 -1.52
C ASN A 56 3.52 -18.08 -2.94
N ILE A 57 2.90 -16.94 -3.24
CA ILE A 57 2.97 -16.28 -4.55
C ILE A 57 4.14 -15.30 -4.70
N GLY A 58 4.94 -15.09 -3.64
CA GLY A 58 6.13 -14.25 -3.67
C GLY A 58 6.00 -12.88 -2.98
N ILE A 59 4.87 -12.58 -2.33
CA ILE A 59 4.74 -11.37 -1.50
C ILE A 59 5.63 -11.48 -0.26
N LYS A 60 6.34 -10.39 0.07
CA LYS A 60 7.36 -10.35 1.13
C LYS A 60 6.93 -9.58 2.37
N ARG A 61 6.44 -8.36 2.17
CA ARG A 61 6.03 -7.45 3.25
C ARG A 61 5.05 -6.41 2.76
N LEU A 62 4.43 -5.71 3.70
CA LEU A 62 3.78 -4.43 3.41
C LEU A 62 4.86 -3.41 3.01
N ASP A 63 4.55 -2.60 2.02
CA ASP A 63 5.38 -1.46 1.64
C ASP A 63 4.88 -0.17 2.27
N HIS A 64 3.61 0.14 2.04
CA HIS A 64 2.94 1.30 2.59
C HIS A 64 1.43 1.07 2.68
N CYS A 65 0.75 1.88 3.50
CA CYS A 65 -0.70 1.81 3.70
C CYS A 65 -1.30 3.20 3.61
N VAL A 66 -2.25 3.40 2.68
CA VAL A 66 -2.72 4.73 2.29
C VAL A 66 -4.09 5.02 2.86
N GLY A 67 -4.22 6.15 3.56
CA GLY A 67 -5.47 6.67 4.09
C GLY A 67 -6.08 7.77 3.23
N ASN A 68 -7.40 7.78 3.12
CA ASN A 68 -8.14 8.90 2.53
C ASN A 68 -8.88 9.65 3.64
N VAL A 69 -8.74 10.97 3.65
CA VAL A 69 -9.33 11.88 4.64
C VAL A 69 -9.99 13.08 3.95
N PRO A 70 -10.95 13.75 4.60
CA PRO A 70 -11.55 14.97 4.04
C PRO A 70 -10.62 16.19 4.10
N SER A 71 -9.70 16.24 5.07
CA SER A 71 -8.72 17.32 5.22
C SER A 71 -7.34 16.74 5.56
N LEU A 72 -6.38 16.98 4.67
CA LEU A 72 -5.03 16.43 4.76
C LEU A 72 -4.24 17.04 5.91
N LEU A 73 -4.19 18.37 5.97
CA LEU A 73 -3.36 19.08 6.97
C LEU A 73 -3.80 18.79 8.41
N GLU A 74 -5.11 18.69 8.65
CA GLU A 74 -5.64 18.34 9.97
C GLU A 74 -5.24 16.90 10.35
N ALA A 75 -5.44 15.94 9.45
CA ALA A 75 -5.09 14.55 9.70
C ALA A 75 -3.58 14.36 9.87
N VAL A 76 -2.77 14.98 9.01
CA VAL A 76 -1.32 14.92 9.09
C VAL A 76 -0.82 15.54 10.39
N GLY A 77 -1.29 16.74 10.76
CA GLY A 77 -0.91 17.39 12.01
C GLY A 77 -1.27 16.55 13.23
N TYR A 78 -2.46 15.94 13.26
CA TYR A 78 -2.85 15.02 14.32
C TYR A 78 -1.92 13.79 14.37
N ILE A 79 -1.65 13.14 13.23
CA ILE A 79 -0.81 11.95 13.18
C ILE A 79 0.62 12.25 13.62
N THR A 80 1.23 13.31 13.10
CA THR A 80 2.62 13.66 13.43
C THR A 80 2.77 14.08 14.90
N ASP A 81 1.77 14.72 15.50
CA ASP A 81 1.79 15.11 16.92
C ASP A 81 1.92 13.90 17.86
N PHE A 82 1.15 12.82 17.63
CA PHE A 82 1.20 11.65 18.53
C PHE A 82 2.22 10.58 18.12
N THR A 83 2.61 10.50 16.84
CA THR A 83 3.58 9.50 16.36
C THR A 83 5.01 10.00 16.28
N GLU A 84 5.21 11.32 16.22
CA GLU A 84 6.47 11.97 15.83
C GLU A 84 6.99 11.52 14.45
N PHE A 85 6.13 10.98 13.58
CA PHE A 85 6.51 10.70 12.19
C PHE A 85 6.84 12.00 11.46
N HIS A 86 7.77 11.91 10.51
CA HIS A 86 8.15 13.04 9.67
C HIS A 86 7.50 12.94 8.28
N ILE A 87 7.40 14.08 7.59
CA ILE A 87 6.95 14.12 6.20
C ILE A 87 8.10 13.64 5.32
N PHE A 88 7.87 12.53 4.62
CA PHE A 88 8.83 11.90 3.72
C PHE A 88 8.71 12.43 2.29
N ALA A 89 7.48 12.60 1.80
CA ALA A 89 7.21 13.10 0.45
C ALA A 89 5.85 13.80 0.36
N GLU A 90 5.70 14.69 -0.60
CA GLU A 90 4.45 15.40 -0.87
C GLU A 90 4.12 15.37 -2.37
N PHE A 91 2.85 15.17 -2.69
CA PHE A 91 2.35 15.18 -4.05
C PHE A 91 1.11 16.06 -4.13
N THR A 92 1.14 17.06 -4.99
CA THR A 92 0.00 17.94 -5.24
C THR A 92 -0.77 17.50 -6.48
N ALA A 93 -1.95 18.10 -6.70
CA ALA A 93 -2.75 17.85 -7.90
C ALA A 93 -1.97 18.00 -9.21
N GLU A 94 -0.94 18.84 -9.25
CA GLU A 94 -0.07 19.05 -10.41
C GLU A 94 0.85 17.85 -10.67
N ASN A 95 1.21 17.11 -9.61
CA ASN A 95 2.13 15.97 -9.67
C ASN A 95 1.41 14.64 -9.91
N VAL A 96 0.20 14.48 -9.36
CA VAL A 96 -0.52 13.19 -9.33
C VAL A 96 -1.95 13.23 -9.88
N GLY A 97 -2.40 14.40 -10.33
CA GLY A 97 -3.70 14.55 -10.98
C GLY A 97 -3.74 13.97 -12.39
N THR A 98 -4.91 13.47 -12.78
CA THR A 98 -5.23 13.30 -14.20
C THR A 98 -5.59 14.67 -14.79
N LEU A 99 -5.61 14.78 -16.11
CA LEU A 99 -6.11 15.98 -16.82
C LEU A 99 -7.52 16.43 -16.39
N ASP A 100 -8.28 15.54 -15.73
CA ASP A 100 -9.67 15.76 -15.36
C ASP A 100 -9.94 15.73 -13.83
N SER A 101 -9.06 15.18 -12.98
CA SER A 101 -9.26 15.07 -11.52
C SER A 101 -7.94 15.04 -10.75
N GLY A 102 -7.90 15.59 -9.53
CA GLY A 102 -6.69 15.64 -8.71
C GLY A 102 -6.86 15.10 -7.28
N LEU A 103 -5.74 15.00 -6.58
CA LEU A 103 -5.65 14.78 -5.13
C LEU A 103 -4.40 15.49 -4.61
N ASN A 104 -4.37 15.80 -3.31
CA ASN A 104 -3.14 16.10 -2.60
C ASN A 104 -2.80 14.90 -1.70
N SER A 105 -1.52 14.60 -1.57
CA SER A 105 -0.99 13.49 -0.78
C SER A 105 0.24 13.92 0.01
N MET A 106 0.33 13.46 1.25
CA MET A 106 1.54 13.55 2.08
C MET A 106 1.89 12.17 2.60
N VAL A 107 3.15 11.77 2.43
CA VAL A 107 3.68 10.51 2.94
C VAL A 107 4.33 10.73 4.29
N LEU A 108 3.79 10.11 5.33
CA LEU A 108 4.39 10.11 6.67
C LEU A 108 5.27 8.88 6.85
N ALA A 109 6.40 9.05 7.53
CA ALA A 109 7.35 7.97 7.75
C ALA A 109 7.84 7.88 9.21
N SER A 110 8.08 6.65 9.67
CA SER A 110 8.89 6.41 10.87
C SER A 110 10.32 6.89 10.68
N ASN A 111 11.08 7.08 11.76
CA ASN A 111 12.46 7.60 11.70
C ASN A 111 13.42 6.83 10.77
N ASN A 112 13.21 5.53 10.61
CA ASN A 112 14.00 4.67 9.73
C ASN A 112 13.33 4.44 8.36
N GLU A 113 12.23 5.13 8.08
CA GLU A 113 11.47 5.08 6.82
C GLU A 113 10.95 3.69 6.44
N MET A 114 10.87 2.77 7.42
CA MET A 114 10.36 1.41 7.20
C MET A 114 8.84 1.31 7.30
N VAL A 115 8.19 2.26 8.00
CA VAL A 115 6.73 2.36 8.09
C VAL A 115 6.32 3.63 7.35
N LEU A 116 5.59 3.46 6.25
CA LEU A 116 5.12 4.54 5.40
C LEU A 116 3.59 4.60 5.42
N LEU A 117 3.06 5.77 5.74
CA LEU A 117 1.63 6.07 5.81
C LEU A 117 1.28 7.29 4.94
N PRO A 118 1.08 7.10 3.63
CA PRO A 118 0.49 8.13 2.79
C PRO A 118 -0.93 8.50 3.22
N VAL A 119 -1.24 9.80 3.20
CA VAL A 119 -2.56 10.34 3.50
C VAL A 119 -2.98 11.23 2.35
N ASN A 120 -4.20 11.05 1.84
CA ASN A 120 -4.73 11.80 0.71
C ASN A 120 -5.97 12.62 1.09
N GLU A 121 -6.14 13.76 0.43
CA GLU A 121 -7.40 14.52 0.42
C GLU A 121 -7.91 14.74 -1.01
N PRO A 122 -9.23 14.95 -1.19
CA PRO A 122 -9.78 15.33 -2.48
C PRO A 122 -9.39 16.76 -2.86
N THR A 123 -9.19 16.97 -4.16
CA THR A 123 -9.18 18.33 -4.72
C THR A 123 -10.56 18.64 -5.29
N PHE A 124 -10.93 19.91 -5.27
CA PHE A 124 -12.23 20.40 -5.77
C PHE A 124 -12.02 21.37 -6.93
N GLY A 125 -13.07 21.56 -7.75
CA GLY A 125 -13.02 22.47 -8.90
C GLY A 125 -12.41 21.87 -10.17
N THR A 126 -12.13 20.57 -10.20
CA THR A 126 -11.67 19.82 -11.38
C THR A 126 -12.84 19.39 -12.28
N LYS A 127 -12.57 19.07 -13.56
CA LYS A 127 -13.61 18.68 -14.53
C LYS A 127 -14.41 17.45 -14.11
N ARG A 128 -13.73 16.48 -13.50
CA ARG A 128 -14.30 15.29 -12.88
C ARG A 128 -14.07 15.34 -11.39
N LYS A 129 -14.99 14.72 -10.68
CA LYS A 129 -14.90 14.52 -9.24
C LYS A 129 -13.65 13.71 -8.87
N SER A 130 -12.97 14.13 -7.81
CA SER A 130 -11.83 13.41 -7.27
C SER A 130 -12.22 11.98 -6.89
N GLN A 131 -11.33 11.04 -7.22
CA GLN A 131 -11.40 9.65 -6.78
C GLN A 131 -11.39 9.52 -5.25
N ILE A 132 -10.72 10.45 -4.55
CA ILE A 132 -10.72 10.49 -3.08
C ILE A 132 -12.09 10.87 -2.55
N GLN A 133 -12.76 11.83 -3.18
CA GLN A 133 -14.14 12.19 -2.81
C GLN A 133 -15.10 11.03 -3.06
N THR A 134 -14.92 10.30 -4.17
CA THR A 134 -15.72 9.10 -4.48
C THR A 134 -15.51 8.03 -3.40
N TYR A 135 -14.25 7.80 -2.98
CA TYR A 135 -13.95 6.91 -1.86
C TYR A 135 -14.68 7.34 -0.59
N LEU A 136 -14.56 8.62 -0.17
CA LEU A 136 -15.13 9.11 1.09
C LEU A 136 -16.66 8.92 1.13
N GLU A 137 -17.35 9.09 0.01
CA GLU A 137 -18.79 8.86 -0.05
C GLU A 137 -19.17 7.38 -0.01
N GLN A 138 -18.42 6.52 -0.69
CA GLN A 138 -18.68 5.08 -0.73
C GLN A 138 -18.29 4.39 0.60
N ASN A 139 -17.22 4.87 1.23
CA ASN A 139 -16.76 4.44 2.54
C ASN A 139 -17.55 5.08 3.69
N VAL A 140 -18.26 6.18 3.40
CA VAL A 140 -19.01 6.99 4.38
C VAL A 140 -18.08 7.60 5.45
N GLY A 141 -16.93 8.11 5.00
CA GLY A 141 -15.94 8.76 5.85
C GLY A 141 -14.50 8.34 5.54
N PRO A 142 -13.54 8.81 6.38
CA PRO A 142 -12.13 8.47 6.25
C PRO A 142 -11.87 6.97 6.38
N GLY A 143 -10.79 6.48 5.78
CA GLY A 143 -10.41 5.07 5.88
C GLY A 143 -9.22 4.69 5.03
N VAL A 144 -8.83 3.41 5.10
CA VAL A 144 -7.76 2.84 4.28
C VAL A 144 -8.24 2.66 2.84
N GLN A 145 -7.54 3.31 1.91
CA GLN A 145 -7.79 3.18 0.48
C GLN A 145 -7.05 1.99 -0.11
N HIS A 146 -5.74 1.89 0.11
CA HIS A 146 -4.98 0.77 -0.41
C HIS A 146 -3.83 0.37 0.46
N ILE A 147 -3.42 -0.88 0.28
CA ILE A 147 -2.30 -1.49 0.95
C ILE A 147 -1.36 -2.01 -0.14
N ALA A 148 -0.12 -1.53 -0.12
CA ALA A 148 0.89 -1.93 -1.08
C ALA A 148 1.69 -3.14 -0.55
N LEU A 149 1.82 -4.15 -1.41
CA LEU A 149 2.42 -5.44 -1.12
C LEU A 149 3.73 -5.58 -1.89
N LYS A 150 4.86 -5.51 -1.18
CA LYS A 150 6.19 -5.63 -1.77
C LYS A 150 6.50 -7.07 -2.19
N THR A 151 7.13 -7.20 -3.35
CA THR A 151 7.78 -8.41 -3.84
C THR A 151 9.13 -8.08 -4.48
N ASP A 152 9.96 -9.12 -4.66
CA ASP A 152 11.28 -9.02 -5.31
C ASP A 152 11.27 -9.67 -6.72
N ASP A 153 10.08 -10.11 -7.17
CA ASP A 153 9.81 -10.61 -8.52
C ASP A 153 8.32 -10.41 -8.79
N ILE A 154 7.94 -9.26 -9.31
CA ILE A 154 6.53 -8.86 -9.52
C ILE A 154 5.83 -9.72 -10.56
N PHE A 155 6.56 -10.33 -11.49
CA PHE A 155 5.98 -11.14 -12.55
C PHE A 155 5.32 -12.41 -11.99
N ARG A 156 5.92 -13.03 -10.97
CA ARG A 156 5.40 -14.25 -10.32
C ARG A 156 4.05 -14.07 -9.64
N PRO A 157 3.85 -13.17 -8.65
CA PRO A 157 2.58 -13.02 -7.96
C PRO A 157 1.48 -12.58 -8.92
N LEU A 158 1.77 -11.70 -9.88
CA LEU A 158 0.78 -11.26 -10.86
C LEU A 158 0.31 -12.39 -11.76
N THR A 159 1.24 -13.21 -12.27
CA THR A 159 0.90 -14.39 -13.07
C THR A 159 0.04 -15.37 -12.27
N GLU A 160 0.38 -15.60 -10.99
CA GLU A 160 -0.41 -16.48 -10.11
C GLU A 160 -1.80 -15.90 -9.78
N MET A 161 -1.90 -14.59 -9.52
CA MET A 161 -3.17 -13.92 -9.27
C MET A 161 -4.07 -13.96 -10.51
N GLN A 162 -3.54 -13.67 -11.70
CA GLN A 162 -4.29 -13.69 -12.97
C GLN A 162 -4.87 -15.08 -13.30
N LYS A 163 -4.12 -16.16 -13.01
CA LYS A 163 -4.62 -17.54 -13.17
C LYS A 163 -5.90 -17.80 -12.37
N ARG A 164 -6.17 -17.03 -11.32
CA ARG A 164 -7.29 -17.21 -10.41
C ARG A 164 -8.38 -16.15 -10.58
N SER A 165 -8.14 -15.05 -11.31
CA SER A 165 -9.12 -13.98 -11.52
C SER A 165 -10.46 -14.49 -12.04
N HIS A 166 -10.46 -15.39 -13.02
CA HIS A 166 -11.68 -15.97 -13.60
C HIS A 166 -12.43 -16.95 -12.69
N LEU A 167 -11.88 -17.30 -11.51
CA LEU A 167 -12.45 -18.22 -10.52
C LEU A 167 -12.67 -17.52 -9.17
N GLY A 168 -12.94 -16.21 -9.19
CA GLY A 168 -13.19 -15.42 -7.98
C GLY A 168 -11.93 -14.88 -7.30
N GLY A 169 -10.77 -14.92 -7.98
CA GLY A 169 -9.58 -14.16 -7.57
C GLY A 169 -9.70 -12.67 -7.90
N PHE A 170 -8.61 -11.93 -7.71
CA PHE A 170 -8.60 -10.48 -7.94
C PHE A 170 -8.61 -10.10 -9.42
N GLU A 171 -9.34 -9.04 -9.75
CA GLU A 171 -9.29 -8.39 -11.06
C GLU A 171 -8.31 -7.21 -11.04
N PHE A 172 -7.59 -6.99 -12.13
CA PHE A 172 -6.63 -5.89 -12.24
C PHE A 172 -7.25 -4.64 -12.85
N MET A 173 -6.69 -3.48 -12.54
CA MET A 173 -7.01 -2.25 -13.26
C MET A 173 -6.66 -2.37 -14.75
N PRO A 174 -7.38 -1.68 -15.65
CA PRO A 174 -7.11 -1.76 -17.08
C PRO A 174 -5.66 -1.39 -17.42
N ARG A 175 -5.05 -2.14 -18.33
CA ARG A 175 -3.70 -1.81 -18.83
C ARG A 175 -3.69 -0.42 -19.49
N PRO A 176 -2.60 0.35 -19.35
CA PRO A 176 -2.30 1.49 -20.21
C PRO A 176 -2.44 1.20 -21.70
N ASN A 177 -2.59 2.27 -22.49
CA ASN A 177 -2.62 2.18 -23.94
C ASN A 177 -1.26 1.75 -24.52
N GLN A 178 -1.23 1.34 -25.79
CA GLN A 178 0.01 0.88 -26.43
C GLN A 178 1.11 1.95 -26.42
N LEU A 179 0.73 3.22 -26.62
CA LEU A 179 1.67 4.34 -26.66
C LEU A 179 2.50 4.46 -25.37
N TYR A 180 1.90 4.16 -24.22
CA TYR A 180 2.61 4.13 -22.94
C TYR A 180 3.78 3.14 -22.96
N TYR A 181 3.55 1.92 -23.44
CA TYR A 181 4.59 0.87 -23.50
C TYR A 181 5.63 1.15 -24.58
N ASP A 182 5.22 1.66 -25.74
CA ASP A 182 6.13 2.01 -26.83
C ASP A 182 7.10 3.14 -26.44
N GLN A 183 6.66 4.07 -25.57
CA GLN A 183 7.48 5.17 -25.07
C GLN A 183 8.32 4.80 -23.84
N MET A 184 7.96 3.74 -23.12
CA MET A 184 8.60 3.35 -21.86
C MET A 184 10.13 3.16 -21.98
N PRO A 185 10.69 2.48 -23.00
CA PRO A 185 12.14 2.34 -23.12
C PRO A 185 12.88 3.67 -23.20
N LYS A 186 12.26 4.72 -23.77
CA LYS A 186 12.86 6.06 -23.82
C LYS A 186 12.91 6.74 -22.46
N ARG A 187 11.94 6.44 -21.59
CA ARG A 187 11.85 7.00 -20.23
C ARG A 187 12.74 6.24 -19.23
N ILE A 188 12.78 4.91 -19.36
CA ILE A 188 13.42 4.03 -18.38
C ILE A 188 14.86 3.65 -18.78
N GLY A 189 15.17 3.58 -20.08
CA GLY A 189 16.48 3.21 -20.63
C GLY A 189 16.75 1.70 -20.61
N ASP A 190 18.02 1.30 -20.63
CA ASP A 190 18.43 -0.11 -20.73
C ASP A 190 18.49 -0.85 -19.37
N ALA A 191 17.78 -0.35 -18.37
CA ALA A 191 17.77 -0.93 -17.03
C ALA A 191 16.96 -2.23 -16.91
N LEU A 192 16.14 -2.53 -17.92
CA LEU A 192 15.31 -3.74 -18.02
C LEU A 192 15.62 -4.48 -19.32
N THR A 193 15.50 -5.81 -19.30
CA THR A 193 15.67 -6.64 -20.49
C THR A 193 14.47 -6.53 -21.43
N LYS A 194 14.62 -6.94 -22.69
CA LYS A 194 13.52 -6.97 -23.67
C LYS A 194 12.38 -7.87 -23.23
N GLU A 195 12.70 -8.99 -22.58
CA GLU A 195 11.74 -9.92 -22.02
C GLU A 195 10.94 -9.27 -20.88
N GLN A 196 11.61 -8.53 -19.99
CA GLN A 196 10.94 -7.80 -18.90
C GLN A 196 9.99 -6.73 -19.45
N TYR A 197 10.40 -5.95 -20.45
CA TYR A 197 9.50 -4.99 -21.11
C TYR A 197 8.24 -5.66 -21.68
N LYS A 198 8.40 -6.82 -22.33
CA LYS A 198 7.26 -7.58 -22.86
C LYS A 198 6.34 -8.08 -21.74
N GLN A 199 6.88 -8.58 -20.64
CA GLN A 199 6.08 -9.03 -19.50
C GLN A 199 5.34 -7.86 -18.82
N ILE A 200 5.99 -6.70 -18.70
CA ILE A 200 5.40 -5.46 -18.19
C ILE A 200 4.16 -5.08 -18.99
N GLU A 201 4.26 -5.10 -20.32
CA GLU A 201 3.12 -4.82 -21.19
C GLU A 201 2.02 -5.89 -21.07
N GLN A 202 2.39 -7.17 -21.09
CA GLN A 202 1.44 -8.28 -21.03
C GLN A 202 0.63 -8.28 -19.73
N LEU A 203 1.28 -7.96 -18.60
CA LEU A 203 0.64 -7.94 -17.29
C LEU A 203 -0.03 -6.60 -16.97
N GLY A 204 0.13 -5.58 -17.79
CA GLY A 204 -0.48 -4.27 -17.55
C GLY A 204 0.24 -3.44 -16.48
N LEU A 205 1.53 -3.70 -16.23
CA LEU A 205 2.31 -3.02 -15.21
C LEU A 205 2.52 -1.53 -15.55
N LEU A 206 2.48 -0.70 -14.51
CA LEU A 206 2.97 0.67 -14.52
C LEU A 206 4.42 0.69 -14.07
N VAL A 207 5.18 1.65 -14.60
CA VAL A 207 6.62 1.75 -14.39
C VAL A 207 6.97 3.20 -14.17
N ASP A 208 7.53 3.51 -13.02
CA ASP A 208 8.13 4.81 -12.75
C ASP A 208 9.64 4.68 -12.55
N LYS A 209 10.37 5.78 -12.68
CA LYS A 209 11.81 5.82 -12.49
C LYS A 209 12.22 7.10 -11.80
N ASP A 210 12.89 6.97 -10.67
CA ASP A 210 13.63 8.05 -10.04
C ASP A 210 15.13 7.93 -10.35
N ASP A 211 15.94 8.82 -9.77
CA ASP A 211 17.38 8.88 -10.00
C ASP A 211 18.14 7.62 -9.56
N GLN A 212 17.54 6.77 -8.71
CA GLN A 212 18.20 5.63 -8.07
C GLN A 212 17.58 4.28 -8.42
N ARG A 213 16.28 4.24 -8.72
CA ARG A 213 15.48 3.00 -8.79
C ARG A 213 14.36 3.12 -9.82
N ILE A 214 13.91 1.95 -10.24
CA ILE A 214 12.72 1.75 -11.06
C ILE A 214 11.65 1.15 -10.19
N LEU A 215 10.46 1.73 -10.24
CA LEU A 215 9.29 1.29 -9.53
C LEU A 215 8.37 0.56 -10.51
N LEU A 216 8.16 -0.74 -10.29
CA LEU A 216 7.13 -1.52 -10.96
C LEU A 216 5.91 -1.61 -10.04
N GLN A 217 4.73 -1.27 -10.54
CA GLN A 217 3.50 -1.28 -9.73
C GLN A 217 2.27 -1.68 -10.55
N ILE A 218 1.27 -2.23 -9.88
CA ILE A 218 -0.07 -2.44 -10.44
C ILE A 218 -1.11 -2.48 -9.33
N PHE A 219 -2.30 -1.97 -9.65
CA PHE A 219 -3.44 -1.93 -8.77
C PHE A 219 -4.47 -2.98 -9.19
N ILE A 220 -5.06 -3.65 -8.20
CA ILE A 220 -6.28 -4.42 -8.43
C ILE A 220 -7.51 -3.49 -8.40
N LYS A 221 -8.61 -3.97 -8.94
CA LYS A 221 -9.93 -3.38 -8.70
C LYS A 221 -10.29 -3.49 -7.21
N PRO A 222 -11.29 -2.72 -6.73
CA PRO A 222 -11.75 -2.80 -5.35
C PRO A 222 -12.03 -4.25 -4.90
N LEU A 223 -11.69 -4.56 -3.64
CA LEU A 223 -11.82 -5.89 -3.05
C LEU A 223 -13.28 -6.32 -2.82
N GLY A 224 -14.18 -5.36 -2.74
CA GLY A 224 -15.61 -5.58 -2.58
C GLY A 224 -16.42 -4.73 -3.54
N ASP A 225 -17.73 -4.67 -3.32
CA ASP A 225 -18.68 -4.05 -4.24
C ASP A 225 -18.54 -2.52 -4.37
N ARG A 226 -17.95 -1.88 -3.35
CA ARG A 226 -17.78 -0.43 -3.30
C ARG A 226 -16.40 -0.05 -3.83
N ALA A 227 -16.31 1.12 -4.47
CA ALA A 227 -15.05 1.69 -4.93
C ALA A 227 -14.21 2.25 -3.76
N THR A 228 -13.83 1.38 -2.82
CA THR A 228 -13.09 1.72 -1.60
C THR A 228 -11.72 1.05 -1.56
N VAL A 229 -11.58 -0.05 -0.83
CA VAL A 229 -10.28 -0.67 -0.55
C VAL A 229 -9.79 -1.53 -1.71
N PHE A 230 -8.52 -1.39 -2.09
CA PHE A 230 -7.84 -2.23 -3.07
C PHE A 230 -6.39 -2.55 -2.65
N PHE A 231 -5.74 -3.47 -3.36
CA PHE A 231 -4.32 -3.74 -3.19
C PHE A 231 -3.49 -3.14 -4.32
N GLU A 232 -2.27 -2.79 -3.97
CA GLU A 232 -1.18 -2.55 -4.91
C GLU A 232 -0.14 -3.67 -4.75
N THR A 233 0.41 -4.15 -5.86
CA THR A 233 1.62 -4.99 -5.83
C THR A 233 2.77 -4.18 -6.40
N ILE A 234 3.89 -4.14 -5.68
CA ILE A 234 5.02 -3.26 -5.94
C ILE A 234 6.36 -3.99 -5.91
N GLU A 235 7.26 -3.64 -6.82
CA GLU A 235 8.67 -4.04 -6.81
C GLU A 235 9.56 -2.82 -7.10
N LEU A 236 10.64 -2.68 -6.33
CA LEU A 236 11.67 -1.66 -6.54
C LEU A 236 12.91 -2.32 -7.14
N VAL A 237 13.23 -1.99 -8.40
CA VAL A 237 14.36 -2.51 -9.17
C VAL A 237 15.48 -1.47 -9.21
N GLY A 238 16.63 -1.76 -8.61
CA GLY A 238 17.77 -0.84 -8.59
C GLY A 238 18.84 -1.23 -7.57
N ARG A 239 20.05 -0.65 -7.69
CA ARG A 239 21.17 -0.99 -6.79
C ARG A 239 21.10 -0.17 -5.51
N MET A 240 20.43 -0.71 -4.49
CA MET A 240 20.89 -0.55 -3.11
C MET A 240 21.14 -1.96 -2.58
N LYS A 241 22.34 -2.21 -2.06
CA LYS A 241 22.49 -3.25 -1.05
C LYS A 241 21.53 -2.81 0.06
N ASP A 242 20.54 -3.64 0.39
CA ASP A 242 19.73 -3.42 1.57
C ASP A 242 20.67 -3.11 2.73
N VAL A 243 20.68 -1.86 3.20
CA VAL A 243 21.31 -1.54 4.47
C VAL A 243 20.32 -2.01 5.52
N ALA A 244 20.22 -3.33 5.65
CA ALA A 244 19.63 -3.95 6.81
C ALA A 244 20.61 -3.70 7.96
N GLY A 245 20.28 -2.73 8.80
CA GLY A 245 20.75 -2.68 10.18
C GLY A 245 20.13 -3.80 11.00
#